data_AF-A0A535N3Q2-F1
#
_entry.id   AF-A0A535N3Q2-F1
#
_cell.length_a   1.000
_cell.length_b   1.000
_cell.length_c   1.000
_cell.angle_alpha   90.00
_cell.angle_beta   90.00
_cell.angle_gamma   90.00
#
_symmetry.space_group_name_H-M   'P 1'
#
loop_
_entity.id
_entity.type
_entity.pdbx_description
1 polymer ?
#
loop_
_entity_poly.entity_id
_entity_poly.type
_entity_poly.pdbx_seq_one_letter_code
_entity_poly.pdbx_strand_id
1 'polypeptide(L)'
;MVELFESVPNFSEGRRGDVIDAISAAAGKAFVLDTDADADHNRVVVSIAGSRTRLIEGLFGAVARAVQKIDLRRHQGVHPRVGAADVVPIVPLGETTLDACRDLAHELGERFWNHLRLPVYFYGHGEGRTLADIRSGRAALSLGGPGLHPSAGAICLGARRALVAFNVMVFDFDLVAARALARSIRETASGLRGVQALAFELPGRRVQLSMNLFRIGETTPSDVIAELSRRGISMGAEQVVGLCPAVAASPAADGRLLEGRLASAAASAGAGMCEERGGEEPIALAGRLRREAEGLAGLAADQDAILAGAERAAALTPVLRAVGIRDGELEGLLQVAARGLREAVTPATRSIYQARVEALDARLG
;
A
#
# COMPACT_ATOMS: atom_id res chain seq x y z
N MET A 1 4.41 -21.63 -8.03
CA MET A 1 4.73 -20.18 -7.96
C MET A 1 4.87 -19.79 -6.50
N VAL A 2 5.68 -18.79 -6.19
CA VAL A 2 5.83 -18.27 -4.82
C VAL A 2 4.60 -17.43 -4.49
N GLU A 3 3.96 -17.69 -3.35
CA GLU A 3 2.90 -16.81 -2.83
C GLU A 3 3.51 -15.47 -2.44
N LEU A 4 2.95 -14.38 -2.97
CA LEU A 4 3.41 -13.02 -2.71
C LEU A 4 2.27 -12.20 -2.12
N PHE A 5 2.64 -11.41 -1.13
CA PHE A 5 1.71 -10.60 -0.36
C PHE A 5 2.21 -9.17 -0.34
N GLU A 6 1.28 -8.22 -0.34
CA GLU A 6 1.51 -6.86 0.10
C GLU A 6 0.93 -6.71 1.51
N SER A 7 1.56 -5.88 2.32
CA SER A 7 0.94 -5.32 3.51
C SER A 7 1.19 -3.82 3.57
N VAL A 8 0.19 -3.10 4.08
CA VAL A 8 0.20 -1.63 4.16
C VAL A 8 -0.08 -1.22 5.62
N PRO A 9 0.75 -1.64 6.60
CA PRO A 9 0.53 -1.32 8.01
C PRO A 9 0.48 0.18 8.26
N ASN A 10 -0.50 0.58 9.06
CA ASN A 10 -0.74 1.94 9.52
C ASN A 10 -0.25 2.06 10.97
N PHE A 11 0.69 2.96 11.23
CA PHE A 11 1.21 3.22 12.57
C PHE A 11 0.82 4.62 13.06
N SER A 12 0.48 4.73 14.34
CA SER A 12 0.08 5.98 15.01
C SER A 12 1.32 6.83 15.35
N GLU A 13 2.05 7.25 14.32
CA GLU A 13 3.18 8.17 14.37
C GLU A 13 3.36 8.81 13.00
N GLY A 14 3.50 10.14 12.91
CA GLY A 14 3.74 10.85 11.65
C GLY A 14 4.64 12.07 11.78
N ARG A 15 5.31 12.26 12.93
CA ARG A 15 6.08 13.47 13.25
C ARG A 15 7.51 13.17 13.69
N ARG A 16 7.74 12.09 14.43
CA ARG A 16 9.05 11.68 14.95
C ARG A 16 9.78 10.83 13.91
N GLY A 17 10.60 11.47 13.09
CA GLY A 17 11.37 10.81 12.01
C GLY A 17 12.20 9.61 12.51
N ASP A 18 12.86 9.74 13.66
CA ASP A 18 13.64 8.67 14.28
C ASP A 18 12.81 7.41 14.61
N VAL A 19 11.54 7.60 14.99
CA VAL A 19 10.62 6.49 15.27
C VAL A 19 10.12 5.86 13.97
N ILE A 20 9.80 6.67 12.98
CA ILE A 20 9.34 6.22 11.65
C ILE A 20 10.44 5.39 10.98
N ASP A 21 11.67 5.91 10.95
CA ASP A 21 12.84 5.23 10.38
C ASP A 21 13.11 3.91 11.11
N ALA A 22 12.99 3.89 12.44
CA ALA A 22 13.18 2.67 13.22
C ALA A 22 12.12 1.60 12.90
N ILE A 23 10.85 2.00 12.71
CA ILE A 23 9.76 1.10 12.33
C ILE A 23 9.99 0.56 10.92
N SER A 24 10.30 1.43 9.96
CA SER A 24 10.54 1.07 8.56
C SER A 24 11.75 0.14 8.42
N ALA A 25 12.87 0.46 9.08
CA ALA A 25 14.05 -0.41 9.11
C ALA A 25 13.77 -1.78 9.75
N ALA A 26 12.95 -1.84 10.79
CA ALA A 26 12.55 -3.11 11.41
C ALA A 26 11.66 -3.98 10.49
N ALA A 27 11.04 -3.39 9.46
CA ALA A 27 10.29 -4.10 8.43
C ALA A 27 11.18 -4.74 7.36
N GLY A 28 12.48 -4.42 7.31
CA GLY A 28 13.40 -4.75 6.21
C GLY A 28 13.70 -6.23 5.96
N LYS A 29 13.08 -7.16 6.71
CA LYS A 29 13.02 -8.58 6.33
C LYS A 29 12.10 -8.79 5.11
N ALA A 30 11.05 -7.99 5.01
CA ALA A 30 10.25 -7.81 3.81
C ALA A 30 10.87 -6.74 2.89
N PHE A 31 10.41 -6.67 1.66
CA PHE A 31 10.74 -5.56 0.76
C PHE A 31 9.94 -4.34 1.20
N VAL A 32 10.61 -3.32 1.72
CA VAL A 32 9.98 -2.02 2.01
C VAL A 32 9.84 -1.26 0.70
N LEU A 33 8.59 -1.01 0.31
CA LEU A 33 8.23 -0.37 -0.96
C LEU A 33 8.09 1.15 -0.81
N ASP A 34 7.52 1.58 0.32
CA ASP A 34 7.24 3.00 0.59
C ASP A 34 7.08 3.25 2.10
N THR A 35 7.29 4.50 2.52
CA THR A 35 7.04 4.98 3.88
C THR A 35 6.45 6.39 3.78
N ASP A 36 5.13 6.49 3.88
CA ASP A 36 4.36 7.73 3.67
C ASP A 36 3.86 8.27 5.02
N ALA A 37 4.58 9.26 5.54
CA ALA A 37 4.29 9.89 6.82
C ALA A 37 3.43 11.14 6.64
N ASP A 38 2.39 11.26 7.47
CA ASP A 38 1.49 12.41 7.51
C ASP A 38 1.49 13.03 8.92
N ALA A 39 2.06 14.23 9.03
CA ALA A 39 2.18 14.96 10.28
C ALA A 39 0.84 15.53 10.80
N ASP A 40 -0.09 15.85 9.90
CA ASP A 40 -1.42 16.37 10.25
C ASP A 40 -2.26 15.25 10.88
N HIS A 41 -2.26 14.07 10.24
CA HIS A 41 -2.90 12.85 10.75
C HIS A 41 -2.12 12.19 11.89
N ASN A 42 -0.83 12.55 12.06
CA ASN A 42 0.14 11.91 12.94
C ASN A 42 0.14 10.38 12.77
N ARG A 43 0.24 9.96 11.50
CA ARG A 43 0.17 8.56 11.07
C ARG A 43 1.18 8.33 9.95
N VAL A 44 1.79 7.14 9.93
CA VAL A 44 2.65 6.68 8.85
C VAL A 44 2.09 5.39 8.28
N VAL A 45 2.08 5.32 6.96
CA VAL A 45 1.78 4.12 6.21
C VAL A 45 3.09 3.56 5.68
N VAL A 46 3.41 2.32 6.03
CA VAL A 46 4.59 1.64 5.49
C VAL A 46 4.07 0.58 4.53
N SER A 47 4.41 0.66 3.25
CA SER A 47 4.06 -0.38 2.28
C SER A 47 5.20 -1.37 2.17
N ILE A 48 4.89 -2.65 2.33
CA ILE A 48 5.86 -3.74 2.24
C ILE A 48 5.30 -4.88 1.38
N ALA A 49 6.19 -5.67 0.79
CA ALA A 49 5.83 -6.89 0.09
C ALA A 49 6.82 -8.03 0.32
N GLY A 50 6.40 -9.24 -0.02
CA GLY A 50 7.27 -10.43 -0.02
C GLY A 50 6.47 -11.71 0.11
N SER A 51 7.20 -12.82 0.18
CA SER A 51 6.68 -14.14 0.54
C SER A 51 6.13 -14.15 1.96
N ARG A 52 5.31 -15.17 2.27
CA ARG A 52 4.74 -15.38 3.60
C ARG A 52 5.77 -15.20 4.72
N THR A 53 6.92 -15.87 4.62
CA THR A 53 7.98 -15.82 5.64
C THR A 53 8.54 -14.40 5.81
N ARG A 54 8.88 -13.72 4.71
CA ARG A 54 9.41 -12.35 4.77
C ARG A 54 8.40 -11.37 5.34
N LEU A 55 7.14 -11.47 4.90
CA LEU A 55 6.07 -10.59 5.34
C LEU A 55 5.81 -10.75 6.84
N ILE A 56 5.79 -12.00 7.33
CA ILE A 56 5.62 -12.28 8.76
C ILE A 56 6.75 -11.65 9.58
N GLU A 57 8.01 -11.88 9.19
CA GLU A 57 9.16 -11.34 9.93
C GLU A 57 9.21 -9.81 9.86
N GLY A 58 8.93 -9.22 8.69
CA GLY A 58 8.89 -7.77 8.50
C GLY A 58 7.79 -7.10 9.32
N LEU A 59 6.56 -7.62 9.26
CA LEU A 59 5.45 -7.10 10.06
C LEU A 59 5.69 -7.28 11.56
N PHE A 60 6.24 -8.44 11.96
CA PHE A 60 6.58 -8.67 13.36
C PHE A 60 7.59 -7.65 13.87
N GLY A 61 8.68 -7.42 13.12
CA GLY A 61 9.70 -6.44 13.47
C GLY A 61 9.14 -5.01 13.56
N ALA A 62 8.38 -4.58 12.56
CA ALA A 62 7.79 -3.25 12.50
C ALA A 62 6.79 -3.00 13.65
N VAL A 63 5.88 -3.94 13.90
CA VAL A 63 4.89 -3.82 14.98
C VAL A 63 5.56 -3.89 16.35
N ALA A 64 6.53 -4.78 16.57
CA ALA A 64 7.29 -4.82 17.81
C ALA A 64 8.00 -3.49 18.08
N ARG A 65 8.58 -2.87 17.05
CA ARG A 65 9.21 -1.55 17.17
C ARG A 65 8.20 -0.45 17.48
N ALA A 66 7.03 -0.48 16.84
CA ALA A 66 5.94 0.46 17.11
C ALA A 66 5.45 0.36 18.57
N VAL A 67 5.20 -0.86 19.07
CA VAL A 67 4.80 -1.12 20.46
C VAL A 67 5.83 -0.57 21.46
N GLN A 68 7.12 -0.65 21.13
CA GLN A 68 8.20 -0.14 21.98
C GLN A 68 8.28 1.39 22.00
N LYS A 69 8.01 2.06 20.86
CA LYS A 69 8.35 3.48 20.64
C LYS A 69 7.15 4.44 20.65
N ILE A 70 5.94 3.91 20.55
CA ILE A 70 4.70 4.70 20.49
C ILE A 70 3.90 4.46 21.78
N ASP A 71 3.54 5.56 22.45
CA ASP A 71 2.64 5.57 23.59
C ASP A 71 1.36 6.30 23.22
N LEU A 72 0.28 5.56 22.99
CA LEU A 72 -1.02 6.10 22.59
C LEU A 72 -1.62 7.07 23.60
N ARG A 73 -1.25 6.97 24.89
CA ARG A 73 -1.72 7.90 25.93
C ARG A 73 -1.23 9.33 25.69
N ARG A 74 -0.16 9.49 24.91
CA ARG A 74 0.44 10.78 24.53
C ARG A 74 0.23 11.12 23.06
N HIS A 75 -0.28 10.18 22.26
CA HIS A 75 -0.50 10.37 20.83
C HIS A 75 -1.72 11.26 20.57
N GLN A 76 -1.52 12.29 19.75
CA GLN A 76 -2.57 13.18 19.26
C GLN A 76 -2.49 13.29 17.73
N GLY A 77 -3.58 13.01 17.04
CA GLY A 77 -3.72 13.10 15.59
C GLY A 77 -5.20 13.17 15.19
N VAL A 78 -5.50 13.74 14.03
CA VAL A 78 -6.91 13.88 13.57
C VAL A 78 -7.53 12.56 13.10
N HIS A 79 -6.70 11.56 12.77
CA HIS A 79 -7.17 10.27 12.29
C HIS A 79 -7.62 9.36 13.45
N PRO A 80 -8.80 8.70 13.35
CA PRO A 80 -9.21 7.69 14.31
C PRO A 80 -8.20 6.54 14.40
N ARG A 81 -7.88 6.08 15.60
CA ARG A 81 -6.94 4.98 15.85
C ARG A 81 -7.34 4.13 17.04
N VAL A 82 -7.01 2.84 16.96
CA VAL A 82 -7.17 1.79 17.96
C VAL A 82 -5.81 1.38 18.55
N GLY A 83 -4.76 1.42 17.73
CA GLY A 83 -3.45 0.86 18.06
C GLY A 83 -2.24 1.74 17.71
N ALA A 84 -1.11 1.47 18.36
CA ALA A 84 0.20 1.98 17.94
C ALA A 84 0.54 1.45 16.53
N ALA A 85 0.27 0.17 16.28
CA ALA A 85 0.00 -0.37 14.96
C ALA A 85 -1.53 -0.51 14.83
N ASP A 86 -2.17 0.38 14.07
CA ASP A 86 -3.63 0.52 14.02
C ASP A 86 -4.27 -0.55 13.14
N VAL A 87 -3.92 -0.55 11.86
CA VAL A 87 -4.47 -1.45 10.84
C VAL A 87 -3.33 -2.07 10.07
N VAL A 88 -3.32 -3.40 9.98
CA VAL A 88 -2.36 -4.19 9.22
C VAL A 88 -3.13 -5.07 8.23
N PRO A 89 -3.32 -4.60 6.99
CA PRO A 89 -3.98 -5.40 5.96
C PRO A 89 -2.99 -6.38 5.32
N ILE A 90 -3.44 -7.57 4.97
CA ILE A 90 -2.73 -8.51 4.09
C ILE A 90 -3.47 -8.54 2.75
N VAL A 91 -2.75 -8.24 1.67
CA VAL A 91 -3.31 -8.06 0.34
C VAL A 91 -2.64 -9.06 -0.61
N PRO A 92 -3.40 -9.78 -1.44
CA PRO A 92 -2.81 -10.73 -2.37
C PRO A 92 -2.10 -10.01 -3.51
N LEU A 93 -0.92 -10.52 -3.88
CA LEU A 93 -0.23 -10.16 -5.12
C LEU A 93 -0.19 -11.37 -6.07
N GLY A 94 -0.35 -11.09 -7.36
CA GLY A 94 -0.35 -12.12 -8.41
C GLY A 94 -1.49 -13.13 -8.21
N GLU A 95 -1.13 -14.41 -8.18
CA GLU A 95 -2.10 -15.51 -8.05
C GLU A 95 -2.44 -15.87 -6.60
N THR A 96 -1.87 -15.16 -5.62
CA THR A 96 -2.13 -15.41 -4.20
C THR A 96 -3.61 -15.20 -3.88
N THR A 97 -4.20 -16.10 -3.08
CA THR A 97 -5.63 -16.03 -2.77
C THR A 97 -5.92 -15.16 -1.54
N LEU A 98 -7.16 -14.65 -1.43
CA LEU A 98 -7.59 -13.95 -0.22
C LEU A 98 -7.64 -14.87 1.01
N ASP A 99 -7.91 -16.16 0.82
CA ASP A 99 -7.88 -17.14 1.90
C ASP A 99 -6.46 -17.32 2.44
N ALA A 100 -5.45 -17.42 1.57
CA ALA A 100 -4.05 -17.45 1.98
C ALA A 100 -3.65 -16.19 2.77
N CYS A 101 -4.16 -15.02 2.37
CA CYS A 101 -3.96 -13.76 3.09
C CYS A 101 -4.61 -13.78 4.49
N ARG A 102 -5.83 -14.35 4.60
CA ARG A 102 -6.54 -14.48 5.88
C ARG A 102 -5.78 -15.40 6.82
N ASP A 103 -5.31 -16.53 6.31
CA ASP A 103 -4.56 -17.51 7.10
C ASP A 103 -3.23 -16.90 7.60
N LEU A 104 -2.55 -16.09 6.78
CA LEU A 104 -1.37 -15.31 7.21
C LEU A 104 -1.73 -14.28 8.29
N ALA A 105 -2.83 -13.55 8.11
CA ALA A 105 -3.31 -12.59 9.10
C ALA A 105 -3.58 -13.27 10.46
N HIS A 106 -4.17 -14.47 10.47
CA HIS A 106 -4.42 -15.24 11.70
C HIS A 106 -3.13 -15.70 12.37
N GLU A 107 -2.20 -16.25 11.59
CA GLU A 107 -0.87 -16.66 12.05
C GLU A 107 -0.10 -15.49 12.72
N LEU A 108 -0.13 -14.30 12.09
CA LEU A 108 0.46 -13.09 12.67
C LEU A 108 -0.26 -12.65 13.94
N GLY A 109 -1.59 -12.73 13.99
CA GLY A 109 -2.39 -12.37 15.15
C GLY A 109 -2.00 -13.18 16.38
N GLU A 110 -1.90 -14.50 16.23
CA GLU A 110 -1.41 -15.40 17.28
C GLU A 110 0.01 -15.03 17.72
N ARG A 111 0.90 -14.74 16.76
CA ARG A 111 2.29 -14.36 17.08
C ARG A 111 2.36 -13.03 17.85
N PHE A 112 1.58 -12.03 17.47
CA PHE A 112 1.48 -10.74 18.17
C PHE A 112 0.95 -10.91 19.59
N TRP A 113 -0.10 -11.70 19.76
CA TRP A 113 -0.65 -11.98 21.08
C TRP A 113 0.35 -12.70 21.97
N ASN A 114 0.99 -13.76 21.46
CA ASN A 114 1.89 -14.60 22.26
C ASN A 114 3.18 -13.88 22.68
N HIS A 115 3.75 -13.04 21.80
CA HIS A 115 5.06 -12.42 22.03
C HIS A 115 5.00 -10.97 22.50
N LEU A 116 4.01 -10.20 22.03
CA LEU A 116 3.88 -8.78 22.34
C LEU A 116 2.73 -8.49 23.31
N ARG A 117 1.89 -9.49 23.63
CA ARG A 117 0.64 -9.32 24.39
C ARG A 117 -0.25 -8.23 23.80
N LEU A 118 -0.20 -8.07 22.47
CA LEU A 118 -0.98 -7.09 21.74
C LEU A 118 -2.33 -7.72 21.36
N PRO A 119 -3.46 -7.23 21.90
CA PRO A 119 -4.78 -7.76 21.55
C PRO A 119 -5.12 -7.50 20.08
N VAL A 120 -5.84 -8.42 19.46
CA VAL A 120 -6.09 -8.46 18.03
C VAL A 120 -7.58 -8.40 17.73
N TYR A 121 -7.94 -7.56 16.77
CA TYR A 121 -9.20 -7.62 16.06
C TYR A 121 -8.94 -8.15 14.65
N PHE A 122 -9.54 -9.29 14.31
CA PHE A 122 -9.58 -9.73 12.92
C PHE A 122 -10.69 -8.99 12.16
N TYR A 123 -10.39 -8.56 10.92
CA TYR A 123 -11.34 -7.88 10.05
C TYR A 123 -11.16 -8.29 8.57
N GLY A 124 -12.14 -7.96 7.73
CA GLY A 124 -12.03 -8.15 6.28
C GLY A 124 -12.52 -9.51 5.81
N HIS A 125 -11.83 -10.10 4.83
CA HIS A 125 -12.26 -11.34 4.16
C HIS A 125 -12.37 -12.50 5.15
N GLY A 126 -13.55 -13.12 5.22
CA GLY A 126 -13.85 -14.22 6.14
C GLY A 126 -14.20 -13.81 7.57
N GLU A 127 -14.18 -12.50 7.89
CA GLU A 127 -14.43 -11.99 9.24
C GLU A 127 -15.80 -11.33 9.36
N GLY A 128 -16.46 -11.49 10.51
CA GLY A 128 -17.79 -10.92 10.77
C GLY A 128 -17.79 -9.43 11.16
N ARG A 129 -16.62 -8.78 11.22
CA ARG A 129 -16.44 -7.44 11.80
C ARG A 129 -15.80 -6.49 10.78
N THR A 130 -16.31 -5.26 10.71
CA THR A 130 -15.71 -4.20 9.89
C THR A 130 -14.77 -3.33 10.72
N LEU A 131 -13.84 -2.62 10.07
CA LEU A 131 -13.02 -1.59 10.73
C LEU A 131 -13.87 -0.49 11.39
N ALA A 132 -15.04 -0.18 10.82
CA ALA A 132 -15.96 0.79 11.40
C ALA A 132 -16.57 0.27 12.72
N ASP A 133 -16.90 -1.01 12.81
CA ASP A 133 -17.41 -1.63 14.04
C ASP A 133 -16.35 -1.66 15.15
N ILE A 134 -15.10 -1.96 14.77
CA ILE A 134 -13.97 -1.95 15.71
C ILE A 134 -13.71 -0.53 16.21
N ARG A 135 -13.59 0.45 15.31
CA ARG A 135 -13.32 1.85 15.66
C ARG A 135 -14.46 2.53 16.44
N SER A 136 -15.69 2.02 16.34
CA SER A 136 -16.84 2.49 17.13
C SER A 136 -16.98 1.80 18.49
N GLY A 137 -16.08 0.86 18.83
CA GLY A 137 -16.12 0.11 20.09
C GLY A 137 -17.23 -0.95 20.15
N ARG A 138 -17.86 -1.28 19.01
CA ARG A 138 -18.94 -2.27 18.93
C ARG A 138 -18.43 -3.70 18.74
N ALA A 139 -17.14 -3.87 18.46
CA ALA A 139 -16.51 -5.18 18.32
C ALA A 139 -15.85 -5.65 19.63
N ALA A 140 -16.05 -6.92 19.97
CA ALA A 140 -15.22 -7.62 20.96
C ALA A 140 -13.87 -8.01 20.35
N LEU A 141 -12.85 -8.24 21.17
CA LEU A 141 -11.55 -8.72 20.69
C LEU A 141 -11.70 -10.09 19.99
N SER A 142 -10.85 -10.36 19.00
CA SER A 142 -10.76 -11.69 18.37
C SER A 142 -9.78 -12.58 19.15
N LEU A 143 -8.63 -12.02 19.52
CA LEU A 143 -7.62 -12.65 20.37
C LEU A 143 -7.14 -11.64 21.42
N GLY A 144 -6.97 -12.07 22.67
CA GLY A 144 -6.41 -11.20 23.72
C GLY A 144 -6.87 -11.51 25.14
N GLY A 145 -6.36 -10.70 26.07
CA GLY A 145 -6.74 -10.70 27.48
C GLY A 145 -7.98 -9.82 27.77
N PRO A 146 -8.26 -9.49 29.04
CA PRO A 146 -9.49 -8.80 29.43
C PRO A 146 -9.60 -7.35 28.93
N GLY A 147 -8.56 -6.79 28.32
CA GLY A 147 -8.53 -5.41 27.85
C GLY A 147 -7.41 -5.12 26.85
N LEU A 148 -7.32 -3.85 26.44
CA LEU A 148 -6.33 -3.35 25.49
C LEU A 148 -4.92 -3.29 26.11
N HIS A 149 -3.88 -3.26 25.27
CA HIS A 149 -2.52 -3.02 25.73
C HIS A 149 -2.40 -1.59 26.30
N PRO A 150 -1.84 -1.37 27.51
CA PRO A 150 -1.91 -0.08 28.21
C PRO A 150 -1.36 1.13 27.43
N SER A 151 -0.29 0.94 26.66
CA SER A 151 0.33 1.99 25.84
C SER A 151 0.10 1.83 24.34
N ALA A 152 -0.25 0.63 23.88
CA ALA A 152 -0.22 0.29 22.45
C ALA A 152 -1.61 -0.01 21.87
N GLY A 153 -2.64 -0.09 22.72
CA GLY A 153 -4.00 -0.35 22.29
C GLY A 153 -4.19 -1.78 21.78
N ALA A 154 -4.83 -1.92 20.62
CA ALA A 154 -4.99 -3.19 19.92
C ALA A 154 -4.69 -3.02 18.43
N ILE A 155 -4.42 -4.14 17.75
CA ILE A 155 -4.14 -4.19 16.32
C ILE A 155 -5.35 -4.71 15.55
N CYS A 156 -5.73 -4.03 14.46
CA CYS A 156 -6.70 -4.53 13.50
C CYS A 156 -5.96 -5.25 12.37
N LEU A 157 -6.09 -6.56 12.26
CA LEU A 157 -5.33 -7.39 11.32
C LEU A 157 -6.30 -8.13 10.40
N GLY A 158 -6.06 -8.16 9.10
CA GLY A 158 -7.08 -8.70 8.20
C GLY A 158 -6.68 -8.84 6.76
N ALA A 159 -7.38 -9.70 6.03
CA ALA A 159 -7.20 -9.88 4.60
C ALA A 159 -8.17 -9.00 3.81
N ARG A 160 -7.68 -8.37 2.74
CA ARG A 160 -8.54 -7.56 1.84
C ARG A 160 -7.95 -7.49 0.43
N ARG A 161 -8.80 -7.09 -0.52
CA ARG A 161 -8.32 -6.65 -1.85
C ARG A 161 -7.58 -5.32 -1.75
N ALA A 162 -6.82 -5.00 -2.79
CA ALA A 162 -6.19 -3.69 -2.96
C ALA A 162 -7.24 -2.57 -2.88
N LEU A 163 -6.82 -1.41 -2.38
CA LEU A 163 -7.62 -0.20 -2.32
C LEU A 163 -6.72 1.00 -2.59
N VAL A 164 -7.31 2.11 -3.02
CA VAL A 164 -6.60 3.39 -3.13
C VAL A 164 -7.11 4.33 -2.03
N ALA A 165 -6.20 4.84 -1.21
CA ALA A 165 -6.48 5.93 -0.28
C ALA A 165 -6.26 7.26 -1.03
N PHE A 166 -7.34 7.98 -1.28
CA PHE A 166 -7.35 9.19 -2.10
C PHE A 166 -7.95 10.35 -1.34
N ASN A 167 -7.20 11.43 -1.22
CA ASN A 167 -7.59 12.63 -0.51
C ASN A 167 -7.72 13.80 -1.49
N VAL A 168 -8.69 14.66 -1.25
CA VAL A 168 -8.91 15.89 -2.02
C VAL A 168 -9.12 17.04 -1.06
N MET A 169 -8.35 18.13 -1.22
CA MET A 169 -8.62 19.38 -0.51
C MET A 169 -9.90 20.01 -1.07
N VAL A 170 -10.77 20.50 -0.20
CA VAL A 170 -12.00 21.19 -0.60
C VAL A 170 -12.01 22.61 -0.05
N PHE A 171 -12.40 23.57 -0.88
CA PHE A 171 -12.47 24.98 -0.53
C PHE A 171 -13.91 25.42 -0.25
N ASP A 172 -14.08 26.48 0.53
CA ASP A 172 -15.40 27.03 0.89
C ASP A 172 -16.32 26.04 1.62
N PHE A 173 -15.72 25.05 2.28
CA PHE A 173 -16.40 24.10 3.15
C PHE A 173 -16.03 24.36 4.60
N ASP A 174 -17.03 24.39 5.48
CA ASP A 174 -16.81 24.10 6.89
C ASP A 174 -16.81 22.58 7.13
N LEU A 175 -16.39 22.16 8.33
CA LEU A 175 -16.33 20.75 8.68
C LEU A 175 -17.71 20.06 8.65
N VAL A 176 -18.80 20.79 8.89
CA VAL A 176 -20.16 20.24 8.91
C VAL A 176 -20.62 19.91 7.49
N ALA A 177 -20.47 20.86 6.57
CA ALA A 177 -20.74 20.71 5.15
C ALA A 177 -19.85 19.62 4.55
N ALA A 178 -18.57 19.55 4.93
CA ALA A 178 -17.65 18.54 4.42
C ALA A 178 -18.03 17.13 4.90
N ARG A 179 -18.49 16.98 6.14
CA ARG A 179 -19.04 15.71 6.63
C ARG A 179 -20.34 15.33 5.91
N ALA A 180 -21.17 16.29 5.55
CA ALA A 180 -22.36 16.04 4.73
C ALA A 180 -21.97 15.56 3.33
N LEU A 181 -21.02 16.24 2.68
CA LEU A 181 -20.46 15.83 1.39
C LEU A 181 -19.87 14.42 1.47
N ALA A 182 -18.99 14.16 2.42
CA ALA A 182 -18.38 12.85 2.65
C ALA A 182 -19.42 11.75 2.81
N ARG A 183 -20.51 11.97 3.56
CA ARG A 183 -21.59 10.98 3.66
C ARG A 183 -22.28 10.73 2.33
N SER A 184 -22.57 11.79 1.57
CA SER A 184 -23.32 11.71 0.31
C SER A 184 -22.57 11.06 -0.86
N ILE A 185 -21.24 10.98 -0.81
CA ILE A 185 -20.45 10.31 -1.86
C ILE A 185 -20.20 8.83 -1.56
N ARG A 186 -20.47 8.37 -0.33
CA ARG A 186 -20.30 6.97 0.05
C ARG A 186 -21.31 6.09 -0.67
N GLU A 187 -20.88 4.88 -1.00
CA GLU A 187 -21.76 3.84 -1.54
C GLU A 187 -22.99 3.60 -0.63
N THR A 188 -22.79 3.60 0.69
CA THR A 188 -23.86 3.39 1.68
C THR A 188 -24.97 4.44 1.64
N ALA A 189 -24.74 5.57 0.96
CA ALA A 189 -25.71 6.65 0.77
C ALA A 189 -26.10 6.80 -0.71
N SER A 190 -26.04 5.70 -1.48
CA SER A 190 -26.29 5.69 -2.93
C SER A 190 -25.36 6.62 -3.73
N GLY A 191 -24.17 6.89 -3.20
CA GLY A 191 -23.11 7.61 -3.88
C GLY A 191 -22.29 6.72 -4.80
N LEU A 192 -20.99 6.98 -4.89
CA LEU A 192 -20.10 6.24 -5.77
C LEU A 192 -19.86 4.81 -5.24
N ARG A 193 -19.82 3.85 -6.17
CA ARG A 193 -19.58 2.44 -5.88
C ARG A 193 -18.20 2.23 -5.27
N GLY A 194 -18.11 1.48 -4.17
CA GLY A 194 -16.84 1.15 -3.53
C GLY A 194 -16.16 2.33 -2.83
N VAL A 195 -16.84 3.45 -2.60
CA VAL A 195 -16.28 4.63 -1.94
C VAL A 195 -16.68 4.68 -0.47
N GLN A 196 -15.68 4.78 0.40
CA GLN A 196 -15.84 5.29 1.76
C GLN A 196 -15.16 6.65 1.86
N ALA A 197 -15.71 7.56 2.65
CA ALA A 197 -15.20 8.92 2.74
C ALA A 197 -15.33 9.50 4.15
N LEU A 198 -14.34 10.23 4.62
CA LEU A 198 -14.34 11.02 5.86
C LEU A 198 -13.96 12.46 5.52
N ALA A 199 -14.27 13.38 6.43
CA ALA A 199 -13.86 14.77 6.32
C ALA A 199 -13.04 15.15 7.55
N PHE A 200 -11.90 15.78 7.32
CA PHE A 200 -10.97 16.24 8.34
C PHE A 200 -10.75 17.74 8.20
N GLU A 201 -10.66 18.41 9.35
CA GLU A 201 -10.13 19.77 9.43
C GLU A 201 -8.65 19.66 9.81
N LEU A 202 -7.79 20.16 8.94
CA LEU A 202 -6.34 20.18 9.08
C LEU A 202 -5.88 21.56 9.59
N PRO A 203 -4.63 21.69 10.07
CA PRO A 203 -4.08 22.98 10.48
C PRO A 203 -4.25 24.07 9.42
N GLY A 204 -4.59 25.28 9.87
CA GLY A 204 -4.88 26.42 9.01
C GLY A 204 -6.31 26.45 8.45
N ARG A 205 -7.27 25.77 9.11
CA ARG A 205 -8.70 25.68 8.68
C ARG A 205 -8.86 25.09 7.28
N ARG A 206 -7.92 24.25 6.86
CA ARG A 206 -7.98 23.55 5.60
C ARG A 206 -8.88 22.33 5.76
N VAL A 207 -9.77 22.07 4.82
CA VAL A 207 -10.67 20.92 4.88
C VAL A 207 -10.28 19.90 3.83
N GLN A 208 -10.14 18.65 4.27
CA GLN A 208 -9.77 17.53 3.41
C GLN A 208 -10.89 16.49 3.41
N LEU A 209 -11.27 16.07 2.21
CA LEU A 209 -12.10 14.90 1.98
C LEU A 209 -11.16 13.71 1.79
N SER A 210 -11.16 12.77 2.74
CA SER A 210 -10.30 11.59 2.72
C SER A 210 -11.12 10.36 2.36
N MET A 211 -10.70 9.61 1.35
CA MET A 211 -11.49 8.54 0.76
C MET A 211 -10.70 7.25 0.62
N ASN A 212 -11.38 6.12 0.77
CA ASN A 212 -10.87 4.80 0.40
C ASN A 212 -11.73 4.26 -0.74
N LEU A 213 -11.07 3.87 -1.83
CA LEU A 213 -11.67 3.27 -3.02
C LEU A 213 -11.39 1.77 -3.03
N PHE A 214 -12.40 0.95 -2.74
CA PHE A 214 -12.25 -0.52 -2.58
C PHE A 214 -12.52 -1.31 -3.86
N ARG A 215 -13.20 -0.68 -4.84
CA ARG A 215 -13.52 -1.29 -6.14
C ARG A 215 -12.87 -0.48 -7.25
N ILE A 216 -11.54 -0.50 -7.26
CA ILE A 216 -10.71 0.36 -8.12
C ILE A 216 -10.91 0.13 -9.62
N GLY A 217 -11.42 -1.04 -10.02
CA GLY A 217 -11.82 -1.31 -11.41
C GLY A 217 -13.22 -0.79 -11.77
N GLU A 218 -14.01 -0.32 -10.80
CA GLU A 218 -15.34 0.29 -11.01
C GLU A 218 -15.33 1.80 -10.77
N THR A 219 -14.56 2.26 -9.78
CA THR A 219 -14.44 3.68 -9.40
C THR A 219 -12.98 4.02 -9.16
N THR A 220 -12.43 4.85 -10.05
CA THR A 220 -11.05 5.38 -10.00
C THR A 220 -10.99 6.73 -9.28
N PRO A 221 -9.79 7.22 -8.92
CA PRO A 221 -9.63 8.61 -8.44
C PRO A 221 -10.23 9.64 -9.42
N SER A 222 -10.06 9.44 -10.73
CA SER A 222 -10.61 10.33 -11.76
C SER A 222 -12.14 10.37 -11.74
N ASP A 223 -12.82 9.25 -11.49
CA ASP A 223 -14.29 9.22 -11.36
C ASP A 223 -14.77 10.03 -10.15
N VAL A 224 -14.02 9.99 -9.05
CA VAL A 224 -14.31 10.80 -7.86
C VAL A 224 -14.17 12.29 -8.18
N ILE A 225 -13.10 12.69 -8.86
CA ILE A 225 -12.88 14.09 -9.28
C ILE A 225 -13.98 14.56 -10.23
N ALA A 226 -14.38 13.71 -11.19
CA ALA A 226 -15.49 14.01 -12.09
C ALA A 226 -16.82 14.21 -11.33
N GLU A 227 -17.11 13.37 -10.34
CA GLU A 227 -18.32 13.48 -9.52
C GLU A 227 -18.32 14.74 -8.64
N LEU A 228 -17.19 15.07 -8.01
CA LEU A 228 -17.05 16.31 -7.24
C LEU A 228 -17.19 17.54 -8.14
N SER A 229 -16.59 17.53 -9.32
CA SER A 229 -16.75 18.60 -10.33
C SER A 229 -18.21 18.76 -10.76
N ARG A 230 -18.90 17.65 -11.05
CA ARG A 230 -20.32 17.64 -11.44
C ARG A 230 -21.22 18.24 -10.37
N ARG A 231 -20.84 18.12 -9.09
CA ARG A 231 -21.53 18.71 -7.94
C ARG A 231 -21.16 20.18 -7.69
N GLY A 232 -20.28 20.76 -8.51
CA GLY A 232 -19.82 22.14 -8.36
C GLY A 232 -18.89 22.36 -7.15
N ILE A 233 -18.21 21.30 -6.70
CA ILE A 233 -17.28 21.40 -5.56
C ILE A 233 -15.98 22.05 -6.02
N SER A 234 -15.56 23.11 -5.33
CA SER A 234 -14.24 23.73 -5.51
C SER A 234 -13.17 22.86 -4.84
N MET A 235 -12.28 22.29 -5.66
CA MET A 235 -11.25 21.35 -5.23
C MET A 235 -9.85 21.98 -5.29
N GLY A 236 -8.99 21.55 -4.39
CA GLY A 236 -7.56 21.87 -4.37
C GLY A 236 -6.71 20.64 -4.66
N ALA A 237 -5.57 20.54 -3.97
CA ALA A 237 -4.63 19.45 -4.16
C ALA A 237 -5.28 18.07 -3.96
N GLU A 238 -4.94 17.16 -4.88
CA GLU A 238 -5.25 15.74 -4.86
C GLU A 238 -4.04 14.98 -4.30
N GLN A 239 -4.29 13.90 -3.57
CA GLN A 239 -3.24 13.12 -2.94
C GLN A 239 -3.62 11.64 -2.88
N VAL A 240 -2.75 10.78 -3.41
CA VAL A 240 -2.73 9.36 -3.05
C VAL A 240 -1.91 9.19 -1.77
N VAL A 241 -2.46 8.49 -0.76
CA VAL A 241 -1.73 8.09 0.45
C VAL A 241 -1.20 6.67 0.27
N GLY A 242 0.12 6.51 0.44
CA GLY A 242 0.85 5.29 0.10
C GLY A 242 0.93 5.06 -1.41
N LEU A 243 0.80 3.80 -1.82
CA LEU A 243 0.94 3.37 -3.22
C LEU A 243 -0.40 3.15 -3.91
N CYS A 244 -0.42 3.37 -5.22
CA CYS A 244 -1.57 3.21 -6.09
C CYS A 244 -1.32 2.05 -7.08
N PRO A 245 -2.21 1.05 -7.18
CA PRO A 245 -2.16 0.10 -8.30
C PRO A 245 -2.28 0.83 -9.64
N ALA A 246 -1.46 0.46 -10.62
CA ALA A 246 -1.37 1.14 -11.91
C ALA A 246 -2.72 1.22 -12.65
N VAL A 247 -3.59 0.23 -12.47
CA VAL A 247 -4.95 0.22 -13.05
C VAL A 247 -5.83 1.37 -12.57
N ALA A 248 -5.50 1.98 -11.43
CA ALA A 248 -6.18 3.14 -10.85
C ALA A 248 -5.33 4.40 -10.90
N ALA A 249 -4.27 4.40 -11.73
CA ALA A 249 -3.36 5.51 -11.88
C ALA A 249 -4.10 6.81 -12.25
N SER A 250 -3.68 7.89 -11.60
CA SER A 250 -4.10 9.26 -11.84
C SER A 250 -2.89 10.17 -11.65
N PRO A 251 -2.91 11.45 -12.08
CA PRO A 251 -1.79 12.35 -11.84
C PRO A 251 -1.35 12.44 -10.36
N ALA A 252 -2.29 12.28 -9.42
CA ALA A 252 -2.00 12.24 -7.98
C ALA A 252 -1.17 11.02 -7.53
N ALA A 253 -0.97 10.02 -8.42
CA ALA A 253 -0.19 8.81 -8.18
C ALA A 253 1.21 8.85 -8.82
N ASP A 254 1.65 9.99 -9.38
CA ASP A 254 2.99 10.12 -9.96
C ASP A 254 4.08 9.70 -8.97
N GLY A 255 4.97 8.80 -9.39
CA GLY A 255 6.03 8.24 -8.56
C GLY A 255 5.55 7.33 -7.42
N ARG A 256 4.27 6.96 -7.41
CA ARG A 256 3.61 6.17 -6.35
C ARG A 256 2.91 4.92 -6.89
N LEU A 257 3.27 4.45 -8.09
CA LEU A 257 2.71 3.21 -8.64
C LEU A 257 3.24 1.99 -7.88
N LEU A 258 2.33 1.14 -7.39
CA LEU A 258 2.66 -0.08 -6.64
C LEU A 258 3.59 -0.99 -7.45
N GLU A 259 3.25 -1.24 -8.70
CA GLU A 259 4.00 -2.10 -9.61
C GLU A 259 5.40 -1.54 -9.88
N GLY A 260 5.53 -0.22 -10.03
CA GLY A 260 6.84 0.44 -10.15
C GLY A 260 7.72 0.20 -8.92
N ARG A 261 7.13 0.27 -7.72
CA ARG A 261 7.84 -0.01 -6.46
C ARG A 261 8.19 -1.48 -6.28
N LEU A 262 7.32 -2.40 -6.69
CA LEU A 262 7.60 -3.84 -6.70
C LEU A 262 8.79 -4.17 -7.62
N ALA A 263 8.79 -3.62 -8.84
CA ALA A 263 9.89 -3.81 -9.78
C ALA A 263 11.20 -3.16 -9.29
N SER A 264 11.11 -1.97 -8.70
CA SER A 264 12.25 -1.29 -8.06
C SER A 264 12.85 -2.11 -6.92
N ALA A 265 12.02 -2.67 -6.04
CA ALA A 265 12.47 -3.51 -4.94
C ALA A 265 13.18 -4.77 -5.46
N ALA A 266 12.64 -5.41 -6.49
CA ALA A 266 13.25 -6.57 -7.11
C ALA A 266 14.60 -6.24 -7.80
N ALA A 267 14.67 -5.12 -8.53
CA ALA A 267 15.91 -4.64 -9.15
C ALA A 267 16.97 -4.30 -8.10
N SER A 268 16.60 -3.63 -7.01
CA SER A 268 17.50 -3.28 -5.91
C SER A 268 18.06 -4.52 -5.20
N ALA A 269 17.21 -5.51 -4.93
CA ALA A 269 17.62 -6.76 -4.33
C ALA A 269 18.53 -7.57 -5.28
N GLY A 270 18.19 -7.62 -6.57
CA GLY A 270 19.04 -8.22 -7.60
C GLY A 270 20.40 -7.54 -7.70
N ALA A 271 20.47 -6.22 -7.51
CA ALA A 271 21.73 -5.49 -7.45
C ALA A 271 22.58 -5.94 -6.26
N GLY A 272 21.99 -6.05 -5.05
CA GLY A 272 22.69 -6.56 -3.87
C GLY A 272 23.24 -7.98 -4.09
N MET A 273 22.44 -8.87 -4.68
CA MET A 273 22.90 -10.23 -5.02
C MET A 273 24.04 -10.25 -6.05
N CYS A 274 24.06 -9.29 -6.99
CA CYS A 274 25.17 -9.14 -7.93
C CYS A 274 26.46 -8.70 -7.23
N GLU A 275 26.36 -7.81 -6.24
CA GLU A 275 27.52 -7.37 -5.46
C GLU A 275 28.08 -8.48 -4.58
N GLU A 276 27.21 -9.25 -3.92
CA GLU A 276 27.60 -10.39 -3.10
C GLU A 276 28.35 -11.46 -3.91
N ARG A 277 27.97 -11.67 -5.18
CA ARG A 277 28.70 -12.58 -6.08
C ARG A 277 30.11 -12.10 -6.40
N GLY A 278 30.31 -10.78 -6.47
CA GLY A 278 31.58 -10.18 -6.87
C GLY A 278 31.95 -10.44 -8.33
N GLY A 279 33.11 -9.91 -8.74
CA GLY A 279 33.57 -9.94 -10.12
C GLY A 279 33.15 -8.70 -10.92
N GLU A 280 33.91 -8.38 -11.97
CA GLU A 280 33.76 -7.14 -12.73
C GLU A 280 32.38 -7.02 -13.40
N GLU A 281 31.91 -8.08 -14.06
CA GLU A 281 30.62 -8.07 -14.76
C GLU A 281 29.41 -7.99 -13.81
N PRO A 282 29.29 -8.80 -12.73
CA PRO A 282 28.22 -8.65 -11.75
C PRO A 282 28.22 -7.26 -11.08
N ILE A 283 29.38 -6.71 -10.72
CA ILE A 283 29.47 -5.37 -10.13
C ILE A 283 28.97 -4.28 -11.10
N ALA A 284 29.37 -4.37 -12.38
CA ALA A 284 28.87 -3.45 -13.41
C ALA A 284 27.35 -3.58 -13.62
N LEU A 285 26.80 -4.80 -13.55
CA LEU A 285 25.36 -5.01 -13.59
C LEU A 285 24.65 -4.44 -12.35
N ALA A 286 25.19 -4.61 -11.15
CA ALA A 286 24.62 -4.07 -9.92
C ALA A 286 24.39 -2.54 -10.03
N GLY A 287 25.37 -1.81 -10.55
CA GLY A 287 25.24 -0.36 -10.79
C GLY A 287 24.12 0.00 -11.78
N ARG A 288 23.90 -0.82 -12.82
CA ARG A 288 22.78 -0.64 -13.76
C ARG A 288 21.44 -0.95 -13.11
N LEU A 289 21.35 -2.04 -12.35
CA LEU A 289 20.14 -2.45 -11.64
C LEU A 289 19.70 -1.41 -10.60
N ARG A 290 20.64 -0.74 -9.92
CA ARG A 290 20.30 0.37 -9.00
C ARG A 290 19.67 1.55 -9.71
N ARG A 291 20.25 2.01 -10.82
CA ARG A 291 19.67 3.10 -11.62
C ARG A 291 18.31 2.71 -12.18
N GLU A 292 18.17 1.45 -12.57
CA GLU A 292 16.90 0.91 -13.04
C GLU A 292 15.84 0.90 -11.94
N ALA A 293 16.23 0.52 -10.72
CA ALA A 293 15.37 0.59 -9.54
C ALA A 293 14.90 2.02 -9.25
N GLU A 294 15.80 3.00 -9.22
CA GLU A 294 15.46 4.42 -9.05
C GLU A 294 14.44 4.90 -10.11
N GLY A 295 14.68 4.55 -11.38
CA GLY A 295 13.79 4.92 -12.47
C GLY A 295 12.44 4.18 -12.48
N LEU A 296 12.33 3.02 -11.83
CA LEU A 296 11.06 2.30 -11.65
C LEU A 296 10.30 2.79 -10.41
N ALA A 297 11.01 3.19 -9.36
CA ALA A 297 10.41 3.75 -8.15
C ALA A 297 9.71 5.09 -8.43
N GLY A 298 10.30 5.91 -9.31
CA GLY A 298 9.77 7.21 -9.72
C GLY A 298 8.89 7.18 -10.97
N LEU A 299 8.31 6.03 -11.33
CA LEU A 299 7.50 5.90 -12.54
C LEU A 299 6.30 6.86 -12.50
N ALA A 300 6.14 7.67 -13.55
CA ALA A 300 4.99 8.56 -13.71
C ALA A 300 3.71 7.75 -13.97
N ALA A 301 2.56 8.34 -13.66
CA ALA A 301 1.24 7.74 -13.80
C ALA A 301 0.64 7.88 -15.21
N ASP A 302 1.41 8.40 -16.17
CA ASP A 302 0.99 8.51 -17.57
C ASP A 302 1.15 7.18 -18.33
N GLN A 303 0.46 7.10 -19.46
CA GLN A 303 0.35 5.86 -20.22
C GLN A 303 1.64 5.44 -20.94
N ASP A 304 2.50 6.39 -21.33
CA ASP A 304 3.78 6.07 -21.96
C ASP A 304 4.74 5.50 -20.92
N ALA A 305 4.79 6.10 -19.73
CA ALA A 305 5.56 5.63 -18.59
C ALA A 305 5.08 4.26 -18.11
N ILE A 306 3.76 4.04 -17.99
CA ILE A 306 3.20 2.74 -17.58
C ILE A 306 3.61 1.62 -18.56
N LEU A 307 3.48 1.84 -19.87
CA LEU A 307 3.90 0.85 -20.88
C LEU A 307 5.40 0.59 -20.81
N ALA A 308 6.23 1.65 -20.75
CA ALA A 308 7.67 1.50 -20.64
C ALA A 308 8.08 0.78 -19.35
N GLY A 309 7.42 1.07 -18.23
CA GLY A 309 7.62 0.39 -16.95
C GLY A 309 7.32 -1.10 -17.03
N ALA A 310 6.24 -1.49 -17.73
CA ALA A 310 5.89 -2.90 -17.93
C ALA A 310 6.98 -3.66 -18.71
N GLU A 311 7.47 -3.06 -19.80
CA GLU A 311 8.56 -3.61 -20.62
C GLU A 311 9.86 -3.76 -19.82
N ARG A 312 10.21 -2.72 -19.06
CA ARG A 312 11.40 -2.67 -18.20
C ARG A 312 11.33 -3.74 -17.11
N ALA A 313 10.22 -3.85 -16.39
CA ALA A 313 10.00 -4.88 -15.38
C ALA A 313 10.09 -6.29 -15.97
N ALA A 314 9.46 -6.54 -17.13
CA ALA A 314 9.51 -7.85 -17.80
C ALA A 314 10.93 -8.22 -18.27
N ALA A 315 11.76 -7.23 -18.63
CA ALA A 315 13.13 -7.45 -19.09
C ALA A 315 14.11 -7.80 -17.95
N LEU A 316 13.80 -7.46 -16.71
CA LEU A 316 14.71 -7.70 -15.57
C LEU A 316 14.90 -9.19 -15.26
N THR A 317 13.85 -10.00 -15.39
CA THR A 317 13.94 -11.45 -15.13
C THR A 317 15.03 -12.15 -15.98
N PRO A 318 15.04 -12.05 -17.32
CA PRO A 318 16.10 -12.65 -18.12
C PRO A 318 17.48 -12.02 -17.86
N VAL A 319 17.56 -10.74 -17.52
CA VAL A 319 18.83 -10.07 -17.14
C VAL A 319 19.42 -10.68 -15.87
N LEU A 320 18.62 -10.88 -14.83
CA LEU A 320 19.05 -11.53 -13.59
C LEU A 320 19.48 -12.99 -13.84
N ARG A 321 18.70 -13.72 -14.65
CA ARG A 321 19.03 -15.10 -15.01
C ARG A 321 20.35 -15.23 -15.78
N ALA A 322 20.68 -14.25 -16.63
CA ALA A 322 21.91 -14.26 -17.42
C ALA A 322 23.17 -14.23 -16.54
N VAL A 323 23.13 -13.52 -15.41
CA VAL A 323 24.20 -13.53 -14.40
C VAL A 323 24.04 -14.63 -13.34
N GLY A 324 23.13 -15.57 -13.58
CA GLY A 324 22.89 -16.74 -12.75
C GLY A 324 22.07 -16.49 -11.48
N ILE A 325 21.43 -15.32 -11.34
CA ILE A 325 20.48 -15.05 -10.25
C ILE A 325 19.13 -15.65 -10.64
N ARG A 326 18.71 -16.68 -9.88
CA ARG A 326 17.46 -17.41 -10.06
C ARG A 326 16.70 -17.44 -8.74
N ASP A 327 16.13 -16.29 -8.39
CA ASP A 327 15.37 -16.11 -7.16
C ASP A 327 13.88 -16.03 -7.49
N GLY A 328 13.11 -17.04 -7.05
CA GLY A 328 11.69 -17.15 -7.39
C GLY A 328 10.82 -16.03 -6.81
N GLU A 329 11.28 -15.37 -5.75
CA GLU A 329 10.57 -14.25 -5.14
C GLU A 329 10.79 -12.97 -5.95
N LEU A 330 12.04 -12.67 -6.34
CA LEU A 330 12.34 -11.54 -7.24
C LEU A 330 11.63 -11.70 -8.59
N GLU A 331 11.68 -12.89 -9.17
CA GLU A 331 10.97 -13.19 -10.43
C GLU A 331 9.46 -13.03 -10.28
N GLY A 332 8.89 -13.44 -9.13
CA GLY A 332 7.48 -13.25 -8.84
C GLY A 332 7.09 -11.78 -8.71
N LEU A 333 7.90 -10.96 -8.01
CA LEU A 333 7.66 -9.52 -7.89
C LEU A 333 7.70 -8.81 -9.26
N LEU A 334 8.68 -9.16 -10.09
CA LEU A 334 8.80 -8.64 -11.45
C LEU A 334 7.62 -9.05 -12.34
N GLN A 335 7.16 -10.29 -12.22
CA GLN A 335 6.00 -10.78 -12.96
C GLN A 335 4.71 -10.06 -12.55
N VAL A 336 4.49 -9.86 -11.24
CA VAL A 336 3.36 -9.08 -10.72
C VAL A 336 3.42 -7.65 -11.23
N ALA A 337 4.58 -7.00 -11.13
CA ALA A 337 4.77 -5.63 -11.58
C ALA A 337 4.51 -5.47 -13.08
N ALA A 338 5.13 -6.32 -13.91
CA ALA A 338 5.01 -6.23 -15.35
C ALA A 338 3.57 -6.50 -15.82
N ARG A 339 2.88 -7.49 -15.24
CA ARG A 339 1.48 -7.78 -15.57
C ARG A 339 0.53 -6.68 -15.11
N GLY A 340 0.69 -6.13 -13.90
CA GLY A 340 -0.15 -5.04 -13.40
C GLY A 340 -0.01 -3.75 -14.22
N LEU A 341 1.23 -3.38 -14.57
CA LEU A 341 1.48 -2.25 -15.49
C LEU A 341 0.90 -2.51 -16.88
N ARG A 342 1.07 -3.74 -17.40
CA ARG A 342 0.51 -4.13 -18.71
C ARG A 342 -1.02 -4.05 -18.72
N GLU A 343 -1.68 -4.50 -17.65
CA GLU A 343 -3.13 -4.42 -17.48
C GLU A 343 -3.62 -2.98 -17.52
N ALA A 344 -2.89 -2.07 -16.88
CA ALA A 344 -3.17 -0.64 -16.81
C ALA A 344 -3.01 0.13 -18.15
N VAL A 345 -2.36 -0.47 -19.16
CA VAL A 345 -2.26 0.14 -20.49
C VAL A 345 -3.65 0.21 -21.12
N THR A 346 -4.12 1.42 -21.40
CA THR A 346 -5.46 1.68 -21.95
C THR A 346 -5.62 1.22 -23.40
N PRO A 347 -6.85 0.97 -23.88
CA PRO A 347 -7.09 0.61 -25.28
C PRO A 347 -6.53 1.61 -26.29
N ALA A 348 -6.56 2.91 -25.99
CA ALA A 348 -6.01 3.97 -26.84
C ALA A 348 -4.49 3.80 -27.00
N THR A 349 -3.77 3.63 -25.89
CA THR A 349 -2.32 3.39 -25.89
C THR A 349 -1.97 2.08 -26.60
N ARG A 350 -2.76 1.01 -26.41
CA ARG A 350 -2.57 -0.26 -27.12
C ARG A 350 -2.71 -0.10 -28.63
N SER A 351 -3.67 0.71 -29.08
CA SER A 351 -3.85 0.98 -30.51
C SER A 351 -2.69 1.75 -31.13
N ILE A 352 -2.07 2.66 -30.37
CA ILE A 352 -0.93 3.46 -30.84
C ILE A 352 0.36 2.61 -30.86
N TYR A 353 0.57 1.79 -29.83
CA TYR A 353 1.81 1.03 -29.62
C TYR A 353 1.61 -0.48 -29.78
N GLN A 354 0.82 -0.91 -30.75
CA GLN A 354 0.43 -2.31 -30.94
C GLN A 354 1.62 -3.27 -30.94
N ALA A 355 2.66 -3.00 -31.74
CA ALA A 355 3.83 -3.88 -31.84
C ALA A 355 4.60 -4.03 -30.52
N ARG A 356 4.68 -2.96 -29.72
CA ARG A 356 5.32 -2.99 -28.38
C ARG A 356 4.50 -3.85 -27.41
N VAL A 357 3.19 -3.66 -27.44
CA VAL A 357 2.25 -4.41 -26.61
C VAL A 357 2.25 -5.90 -26.94
N GLU A 358 2.24 -6.27 -28.22
CA GLU A 358 2.33 -7.67 -28.66
C GLU A 358 3.64 -8.33 -28.24
N ALA A 359 4.77 -7.60 -28.35
CA ALA A 359 6.07 -8.10 -27.90
C ALA A 359 6.14 -8.29 -26.37
N LEU A 360 5.51 -7.38 -25.62
CA LEU A 360 5.38 -7.50 -24.17
C LEU A 360 4.50 -8.69 -23.77
N ASP A 361 3.34 -8.85 -24.41
CA ASP A 361 2.42 -9.98 -24.17
C ASP A 361 3.11 -11.32 -24.46
N ALA A 362 3.84 -11.42 -25.56
CA ALA A 362 4.62 -12.61 -25.89
C ALA A 362 5.71 -12.93 -24.85
N ARG A 363 6.29 -11.91 -24.21
CA ARG A 363 7.29 -12.09 -23.14
C ARG A 363 6.66 -12.52 -21.82
N LEU A 364 5.47 -12.03 -21.51
CA LEU A 364 4.78 -12.35 -20.27
C LEU A 364 4.19 -13.76 -20.28
N GLY A 365 3.85 -14.28 -21.48
CA GLY A 365 3.16 -15.56 -21.68
C GLY A 365 1.71 -15.53 -21.23
#